data_AF-A0A081P9L2-F1
#
_entry.id   AF-A0A081P9L2-F1
#
_cell.length_a   1.000
_cell.length_b   1.000
_cell.length_c   1.000
_cell.angle_alpha   90.00
_cell.angle_beta   90.00
_cell.angle_gamma   90.00
#
_symmetry.space_group_name_H-M   'P 1'
#
loop_
_entity.id
_entity.type
_entity.pdbx_description
1 polymer ?
#
loop_
_entity_poly.entity_id
_entity_poly.type
_entity_poly.pdbx_seq_one_letter_code
_entity_poly.pdbx_strand_id
1 'polypeptide(L)'
;MRPVRKTENNRLTAMMQVRNEENRFLEEVLQDVSEYADDIVIVDDASTDRTVDICLSFPKVKEVVRLAERHFSREWELRSLLWRETCKYGPDWVLAIDADEVFESKFKRTVRQLMNQDSYDWVAFRMYDFWGGRTHYREDEHWQLHKRHTIMLLRNLPGFPYYYLQHDHHVHRVPLSYGALPGLVSDIRVKHLGWAGSKEERRRKYERYKQMDPEGVWGSQAQYESILDAAPHLVKWKEEES
;
A
#
# COMPACT_ATOMS: atom_id res chain seq x y z
N MET A 1 -0.75 -29.24 15.85
CA MET A 1 -0.97 -28.16 14.86
C MET A 1 -0.40 -26.87 15.47
N ARG A 2 0.37 -26.07 14.74
CA ARG A 2 0.84 -24.77 15.28
C ARG A 2 -0.36 -23.82 15.42
N PRO A 3 -0.48 -23.04 16.51
CA PRO A 3 -1.57 -22.09 16.65
C PRO A 3 -1.48 -21.02 15.56
N VAL A 4 -2.62 -20.69 14.96
CA VAL A 4 -2.72 -19.61 13.95
C VAL A 4 -2.60 -18.23 14.61
N ARG A 5 -3.23 -18.04 15.77
CA ARG A 5 -3.05 -16.84 16.59
C ARG A 5 -1.91 -17.08 17.57
N LYS A 6 -0.74 -16.53 17.23
CA LYS A 6 0.46 -16.56 18.08
C LYS A 6 0.57 -15.25 18.86
N THR A 7 0.96 -15.35 20.12
CA THR A 7 1.22 -14.20 20.99
C THR A 7 2.68 -13.76 20.97
N GLU A 8 3.55 -14.43 20.21
CA GLU A 8 4.97 -14.10 20.06
C GLU A 8 5.53 -14.66 18.75
N ASN A 9 6.69 -14.14 18.34
CA ASN A 9 7.48 -14.65 17.21
C ASN A 9 6.68 -14.77 15.89
N ASN A 10 5.69 -13.89 15.67
CA ASN A 10 4.98 -13.83 14.40
C ASN A 10 5.91 -13.32 13.29
N ARG A 11 5.91 -14.00 12.14
CA ARG A 11 6.59 -13.56 10.92
C ARG A 11 5.69 -12.65 10.08
N LEU A 12 6.28 -11.57 9.59
CA LEU A 12 5.65 -10.59 8.72
C LEU A 12 6.15 -10.73 7.29
N THR A 13 5.24 -10.85 6.34
CA THR A 13 5.54 -10.70 4.92
C THR A 13 4.88 -9.44 4.37
N ALA A 14 5.67 -8.56 3.76
CA ALA A 14 5.10 -7.45 3.00
C ALA A 14 4.73 -7.93 1.59
N MET A 15 3.62 -7.44 1.06
CA MET A 15 3.20 -7.65 -0.31
C MET A 15 3.04 -6.32 -1.01
N MET A 16 3.55 -6.23 -2.25
CA MET A 16 3.60 -5.00 -3.01
C MET A 16 3.30 -5.26 -4.49
N GLN A 17 2.53 -4.36 -5.10
CA GLN A 17 2.38 -4.29 -6.54
C GLN A 17 3.28 -3.16 -7.05
N VAL A 18 4.04 -3.42 -8.12
CA VAL A 18 4.93 -2.43 -8.73
C VAL A 18 4.69 -2.30 -10.23
N ARG A 19 4.94 -1.09 -10.75
CA ARG A 19 4.98 -0.82 -12.19
C ARG A 19 5.73 0.46 -12.49
N ASN A 20 6.85 0.37 -13.22
CA ASN A 20 7.63 1.52 -13.68
C ASN A 20 7.95 2.54 -12.56
N GLU A 21 8.50 2.05 -11.45
CA GLU A 21 8.83 2.81 -10.25
C GLU A 21 10.33 3.14 -10.13
N GLU A 22 11.13 2.90 -11.19
CA GLU A 22 12.59 3.06 -11.17
C GLU A 22 13.05 4.43 -10.65
N ASN A 23 12.35 5.49 -11.07
CA ASN A 23 12.75 6.87 -10.79
C ASN A 23 11.86 7.56 -9.74
N ARG A 24 11.23 6.79 -8.84
CA ARG A 24 10.30 7.30 -7.84
C ARG A 24 10.73 6.97 -6.42
N PHE A 25 9.95 6.16 -5.71
CA PHE A 25 10.10 5.91 -4.27
C PHE A 25 10.44 4.46 -3.95
N LEU A 26 10.44 3.55 -4.95
CA LEU A 26 10.55 2.11 -4.72
C LEU A 26 11.78 1.71 -3.90
N GLU A 27 12.95 2.22 -4.23
CA GLU A 27 14.19 1.87 -3.51
C GLU A 27 14.12 2.29 -2.03
N GLU A 28 13.61 3.50 -1.75
CA GLU A 28 13.40 3.99 -0.38
C GLU A 28 12.35 3.15 0.36
N VAL A 29 11.24 2.82 -0.28
CA VAL A 29 10.18 2.00 0.32
C VAL A 29 10.68 0.59 0.61
N LEU A 30 11.42 -0.05 -0.30
CA LEU A 30 12.00 -1.37 -0.07
C LEU A 30 13.03 -1.36 1.05
N GLN A 31 13.84 -0.29 1.14
CA GLN A 31 14.78 -0.10 2.24
C GLN A 31 14.04 0.03 3.59
N ASP A 32 12.98 0.83 3.64
CA ASP A 32 12.16 1.04 4.84
C ASP A 32 11.45 -0.26 5.27
N VAL A 33 10.77 -0.93 4.33
CA VAL A 33 10.05 -2.19 4.57
C VAL A 33 10.98 -3.29 5.06
N SER A 34 12.21 -3.33 4.54
CA SER A 34 13.22 -4.33 4.94
C SER A 34 13.64 -4.22 6.41
N GLU A 35 13.38 -3.10 7.09
CA GLU A 35 13.68 -2.93 8.52
C GLU A 35 12.70 -3.70 9.43
N TYR A 36 11.49 -3.99 8.96
CA TYR A 36 10.46 -4.63 9.80
C TYR A 36 9.83 -5.89 9.19
N ALA A 37 9.87 -6.07 7.87
CA ALA A 37 9.39 -7.28 7.22
C ALA A 37 10.43 -8.41 7.26
N ASP A 38 9.96 -9.63 7.45
CA ASP A 38 10.82 -10.82 7.39
C ASP A 38 11.06 -11.27 5.95
N ASP A 39 10.03 -11.16 5.10
CA ASP A 39 10.03 -11.46 3.67
C ASP A 39 9.22 -10.37 2.92
N ILE A 40 9.50 -10.16 1.63
CA ILE A 40 8.75 -9.28 0.73
C ILE A 40 8.38 -10.07 -0.53
N VAL A 41 7.11 -10.01 -0.94
CA VAL A 41 6.59 -10.63 -2.16
C VAL A 41 6.04 -9.55 -3.07
N ILE A 42 6.44 -9.58 -4.34
CA ILE A 42 6.14 -8.52 -5.30
C ILE A 42 5.45 -9.12 -6.53
N VAL A 43 4.42 -8.42 -7.02
CA VAL A 43 3.88 -8.62 -8.36
C VAL A 43 4.24 -7.41 -9.20
N ASP A 44 5.01 -7.64 -10.27
CA ASP A 44 5.34 -6.65 -11.27
C ASP A 44 4.31 -6.69 -12.41
N ASP A 45 3.56 -5.60 -12.59
CA ASP A 45 2.55 -5.45 -13.65
C ASP A 45 3.23 -5.05 -14.97
N ALA A 46 4.13 -5.90 -15.47
CA ALA A 46 4.83 -5.70 -16.75
C ALA A 46 5.57 -4.35 -16.85
N SER A 47 6.53 -4.13 -15.93
CA SER A 47 7.44 -2.98 -16.02
C SER A 47 8.34 -3.07 -17.24
N THR A 48 8.68 -1.91 -17.79
CA THR A 48 9.55 -1.75 -18.98
C THR A 48 10.85 -1.02 -18.65
N ASP A 49 11.08 -0.73 -17.38
CA ASP A 49 12.24 -0.02 -16.84
C ASP A 49 12.98 -0.93 -15.83
N ARG A 50 13.94 -0.40 -15.06
CA ARG A 50 14.72 -1.20 -14.09
C ARG A 50 13.98 -1.51 -12.79
N THR A 51 12.65 -1.32 -12.71
CA THR A 51 11.84 -1.62 -11.52
C THR A 51 12.12 -3.01 -10.96
N VAL A 52 12.14 -4.03 -11.82
CA VAL A 52 12.34 -5.41 -11.35
C VAL A 52 13.78 -5.66 -10.88
N ASP A 53 14.77 -5.05 -11.53
CA ASP A 53 16.16 -5.17 -11.11
C ASP A 53 16.39 -4.51 -9.74
N ILE A 54 15.72 -3.38 -9.48
CA ILE A 54 15.69 -2.75 -8.16
C ILE A 54 15.10 -3.72 -7.15
N CYS A 55 13.91 -4.28 -7.40
CA CYS A 55 13.29 -5.25 -6.50
C CYS A 55 14.23 -6.42 -6.16
N LEU A 56 14.87 -7.02 -7.16
CA LEU A 56 15.76 -8.16 -6.98
C LEU A 56 17.07 -7.84 -6.26
N SER A 57 17.43 -6.57 -6.13
CA SER A 57 18.63 -6.14 -5.39
C SER A 57 18.45 -6.18 -3.86
N PHE A 58 17.20 -6.27 -3.36
CA PHE A 58 16.90 -6.28 -1.92
C PHE A 58 16.87 -7.71 -1.36
N PRO A 59 17.70 -8.07 -0.36
CA PRO A 59 17.78 -9.43 0.18
C PRO A 59 16.48 -9.97 0.81
N LYS A 60 15.58 -9.07 1.23
CA LYS A 60 14.28 -9.42 1.81
C LYS A 60 13.22 -9.72 0.75
N VAL A 61 13.46 -9.35 -0.51
CA VAL A 61 12.58 -9.70 -1.62
C VAL A 61 12.76 -11.17 -1.95
N LYS A 62 11.74 -11.94 -1.60
CA LYS A 62 11.71 -13.39 -1.72
C LYS A 62 11.21 -13.85 -3.07
N GLU A 63 10.28 -13.10 -3.65
CA GLU A 63 9.68 -13.40 -4.95
C GLU A 63 9.29 -12.12 -5.68
N VAL A 64 9.55 -12.10 -6.99
CA VAL A 64 9.01 -11.12 -7.91
C VAL A 64 8.31 -11.86 -9.04
N VAL A 65 6.97 -11.87 -9.00
CA VAL A 65 6.14 -12.44 -10.06
C VAL A 65 6.00 -11.41 -11.17
N ARG A 66 6.60 -11.67 -12.32
CA ARG A 66 6.56 -10.78 -13.48
C ARG A 66 5.40 -11.17 -14.40
N LEU A 67 4.53 -10.21 -14.70
CA LEU A 67 3.48 -10.40 -15.69
C LEU A 67 4.01 -10.10 -17.09
N ALA A 68 3.58 -10.90 -18.07
CA ALA A 68 4.00 -10.74 -19.46
C ALA A 68 3.31 -9.55 -20.14
N GLU A 69 2.10 -9.23 -19.68
CA GLU A 69 1.28 -8.15 -20.21
C GLU A 69 0.57 -7.40 -19.08
N ARG A 70 0.07 -6.21 -19.39
CA ARG A 70 -0.55 -5.33 -18.41
C ARG A 70 -1.95 -5.82 -18.05
N HIS A 71 -2.28 -5.91 -16.76
CA HIS A 71 -3.64 -6.17 -16.32
C HIS A 71 -4.39 -4.87 -16.01
N PHE A 72 -4.43 -3.96 -16.99
CA PHE A 72 -4.94 -2.58 -16.82
C PHE A 72 -6.42 -2.49 -16.44
N SER A 73 -7.23 -3.48 -16.84
CA SER A 73 -8.67 -3.54 -16.60
C SER A 73 -9.05 -4.63 -15.60
N ARG A 74 -8.11 -5.18 -14.83
CA ARG A 74 -8.38 -6.28 -13.89
C ARG A 74 -7.56 -6.13 -12.61
N GLU A 75 -7.68 -4.97 -11.96
CA GLU A 75 -6.99 -4.71 -10.69
C GLU A 75 -7.29 -5.82 -9.65
N TRP A 76 -8.51 -6.36 -9.64
CA TRP A 76 -8.88 -7.46 -8.77
C TRP A 76 -8.08 -8.75 -9.01
N GLU A 77 -7.70 -9.05 -10.26
CA GLU A 77 -6.85 -10.20 -10.59
C GLU A 77 -5.43 -9.97 -10.04
N LEU A 78 -4.90 -8.75 -10.18
CA LEU A 78 -3.59 -8.38 -9.65
C LEU A 78 -3.55 -8.51 -8.13
N ARG A 79 -4.56 -7.96 -7.43
CA ARG A 79 -4.67 -8.07 -5.96
C ARG A 79 -4.85 -9.52 -5.51
N SER A 80 -5.66 -10.29 -6.23
CA SER A 80 -5.88 -11.72 -5.94
C SER A 80 -4.62 -12.56 -6.17
N LEU A 81 -3.88 -12.29 -7.25
CA LEU A 81 -2.59 -12.89 -7.52
C LEU A 81 -1.61 -12.54 -6.40
N LEU A 82 -1.40 -11.26 -6.11
CA LEU A 82 -0.47 -10.80 -5.08
C LEU A 82 -0.74 -11.46 -3.73
N TRP A 83 -2.00 -11.50 -3.29
CA TRP A 83 -2.41 -12.17 -2.07
C TRP A 83 -2.07 -13.66 -2.09
N ARG A 84 -2.43 -14.36 -3.17
CA ARG A 84 -2.17 -15.81 -3.32
C ARG A 84 -0.69 -16.12 -3.29
N GLU A 85 0.12 -15.41 -4.08
CA GLU A 85 1.58 -15.60 -4.15
C GLU A 85 2.23 -15.34 -2.79
N THR A 86 1.77 -14.29 -2.08
CA THR A 86 2.21 -14.00 -0.71
C THR A 86 1.89 -15.14 0.26
N CYS A 87 0.67 -15.66 0.22
CA CYS A 87 0.22 -16.71 1.14
C CYS A 87 0.93 -18.06 0.93
N LYS A 88 1.52 -18.33 -0.24
CA LYS A 88 2.31 -19.55 -0.50
C LYS A 88 3.46 -19.74 0.48
N TYR A 89 4.00 -18.64 1.00
CA TYR A 89 5.12 -18.67 1.95
C TYR A 89 4.70 -18.87 3.41
N GLY A 90 3.41 -19.03 3.68
CA GLY A 90 2.87 -19.25 5.03
C GLY A 90 3.28 -18.18 6.04
N PRO A 91 3.13 -16.87 5.75
CA PRO A 91 3.35 -15.83 6.75
C PRO A 91 2.38 -15.98 7.91
N ASP A 92 2.71 -15.40 9.07
CA ASP A 92 1.74 -15.24 10.16
C ASP A 92 0.91 -13.96 9.95
N TRP A 93 1.55 -12.92 9.43
CA TRP A 93 0.94 -11.65 9.08
C TRP A 93 1.40 -11.15 7.71
N VAL A 94 0.50 -10.48 7.00
CA VAL A 94 0.72 -9.86 5.71
C VAL A 94 0.53 -8.35 5.82
N LEU A 95 1.50 -7.58 5.34
CA LEU A 95 1.38 -6.13 5.18
C LEU A 95 1.17 -5.79 3.70
N ALA A 96 0.03 -5.20 3.37
CA ALA A 96 -0.28 -4.65 2.04
C ALA A 96 0.20 -3.20 1.95
N ILE A 97 1.30 -2.97 1.24
CA ILE A 97 1.94 -1.65 1.11
C ILE A 97 2.26 -1.36 -0.36
N ASP A 98 1.98 -0.13 -0.80
CA ASP A 98 2.26 0.32 -2.18
C ASP A 98 3.68 0.92 -2.30
N ALA A 99 4.21 1.00 -3.53
CA ALA A 99 5.59 1.40 -3.82
C ALA A 99 5.92 2.88 -3.54
N ASP A 100 4.93 3.67 -3.11
CA ASP A 100 5.06 5.06 -2.71
C ASP A 100 4.52 5.32 -1.30
N GLU A 101 4.54 4.31 -0.43
CA GLU A 101 4.09 4.41 0.96
C GLU A 101 5.21 4.13 1.95
N VAL A 102 5.32 4.98 2.98
CA VAL A 102 6.32 4.83 4.05
C VAL A 102 5.63 5.02 5.40
N PHE A 103 5.79 4.07 6.32
CA PHE A 103 5.29 4.24 7.68
C PHE A 103 6.11 5.25 8.47
N GLU A 104 5.48 5.94 9.43
CA GLU A 104 6.25 6.72 10.39
C GLU A 104 7.13 5.82 11.27
N SER A 105 8.15 6.41 11.91
CA SER A 105 9.16 5.64 12.67
C SER A 105 8.56 4.78 13.79
N LYS A 106 7.43 5.20 14.37
CA LYS A 106 6.69 4.49 15.42
C LYS A 106 6.35 3.07 15.00
N PHE A 107 5.97 2.86 13.73
CA PHE A 107 5.59 1.54 13.23
C PHE A 107 6.70 0.52 13.36
N LYS A 108 7.94 0.89 13.01
CA LYS A 108 9.11 0.00 13.10
C LYS A 108 9.31 -0.55 14.51
N ARG A 109 9.02 0.28 15.51
CA ARG A 109 9.17 -0.07 16.94
C ARG A 109 8.00 -0.91 17.47
N THR A 110 6.78 -0.70 16.95
CA THR A 110 5.56 -1.28 17.53
C THR A 110 4.93 -2.41 16.71
N VAL A 111 5.31 -2.60 15.45
CA VAL A 111 4.68 -3.60 14.55
C VAL A 111 4.70 -5.00 15.15
N ARG A 112 5.78 -5.39 15.84
CA ARG A 112 5.85 -6.69 16.52
C ARG A 112 4.82 -6.80 17.65
N GLN A 113 4.54 -5.73 18.40
CA GLN A 113 3.49 -5.71 19.43
C GLN A 113 2.09 -5.81 18.80
N LEU A 114 1.86 -5.15 17.66
CA LEU A 114 0.59 -5.24 16.93
C LEU A 114 0.28 -6.67 16.45
N MET A 115 1.33 -7.43 16.10
CA MET A 115 1.21 -8.80 15.58
C MET A 115 1.23 -9.88 16.66
N ASN A 116 1.99 -9.66 17.73
CA ASN A 116 2.20 -10.59 18.85
C ASN A 116 1.07 -10.48 19.88
N GLN A 117 -0.14 -10.78 19.42
CA GLN A 117 -1.39 -10.81 20.18
C GLN A 117 -2.36 -11.80 19.52
N ASP A 118 -3.46 -12.14 20.18
CA ASP A 118 -4.47 -13.10 19.70
C ASP A 118 -5.90 -12.55 19.65
N SER A 119 -6.09 -11.25 19.87
CA SER A 119 -7.37 -10.55 19.94
C SER A 119 -7.84 -9.98 18.60
N TYR A 120 -6.91 -9.59 17.73
CA TYR A 120 -7.19 -8.93 16.45
C TYR A 120 -6.55 -9.69 15.29
N ASP A 121 -7.23 -9.66 14.14
CA ASP A 121 -6.79 -10.30 12.90
C ASP A 121 -6.52 -9.28 11.78
N TRP A 122 -6.80 -7.99 12.01
CA TRP A 122 -6.36 -6.92 11.13
C TRP A 122 -6.05 -5.63 11.88
N VAL A 123 -5.20 -4.79 11.29
CA VAL A 123 -4.88 -3.43 11.77
C VAL A 123 -5.03 -2.43 10.62
N ALA A 124 -5.69 -1.31 10.93
CA ALA A 124 -5.90 -0.19 10.01
C ALA A 124 -5.13 1.06 10.45
N PHE A 125 -4.66 1.84 9.46
CA PHE A 125 -3.78 3.00 9.66
C PHE A 125 -4.29 4.23 8.91
N ARG A 126 -3.90 5.42 9.33
CA ARG A 126 -4.22 6.67 8.61
C ARG A 126 -3.15 6.99 7.60
N MET A 127 -3.55 7.32 6.37
CA MET A 127 -2.61 7.70 5.31
C MET A 127 -2.70 9.19 5.01
N TYR A 128 -1.57 9.82 4.72
CA TYR A 128 -1.46 11.25 4.47
C TYR A 128 -0.89 11.47 3.07
N ASP A 129 -1.65 12.13 2.18
CA ASP A 129 -1.24 12.46 0.81
C ASP A 129 -0.18 13.57 0.81
N PHE A 130 1.10 13.21 0.78
CA PHE A 130 2.20 14.17 0.70
C PHE A 130 2.20 14.88 -0.64
N TRP A 131 2.40 16.19 -0.66
CA TRP A 131 2.11 17.01 -1.83
C TRP A 131 3.26 17.92 -2.24
N GLY A 132 3.76 17.75 -3.47
CA GLY A 132 4.85 18.58 -4.02
C GLY A 132 6.22 18.38 -3.36
N GLY A 133 6.28 17.57 -2.30
CA GLY A 133 7.49 17.25 -1.56
C GLY A 133 7.17 16.46 -0.30
N ARG A 134 8.16 16.28 0.57
CA ARG A 134 8.11 15.41 1.76
C ARG A 134 7.87 16.15 3.08
N THR A 135 7.47 17.42 3.01
CA THR A 135 7.35 18.29 4.19
C THR A 135 5.92 18.62 4.56
N HIS A 136 4.98 18.48 3.61
CA HIS A 136 3.57 18.80 3.79
C HIS A 136 2.70 17.73 3.15
N TYR A 137 1.53 17.51 3.73
CA TYR A 137 0.45 16.76 3.11
C TYR A 137 -0.67 17.72 2.70
N ARG A 138 -1.48 17.29 1.74
CA ARG A 138 -2.65 18.05 1.30
C ARG A 138 -3.86 17.67 2.14
N GLU A 139 -4.60 18.68 2.58
CA GLU A 139 -5.88 18.51 3.26
C GLU A 139 -6.86 19.57 2.78
N ASP A 140 -7.94 19.15 2.13
CA ASP A 140 -9.05 20.00 1.75
C ASP A 140 -10.33 19.16 1.51
N GLU A 141 -11.32 19.70 0.79
CA GLU A 141 -12.57 19.00 0.50
C GLU A 141 -12.40 17.72 -0.35
N HIS A 142 -11.36 17.65 -1.19
CA HIS A 142 -11.11 16.53 -2.10
C HIS A 142 -10.03 15.57 -1.59
N TRP A 143 -9.21 16.02 -0.64
CA TRP A 143 -8.04 15.30 -0.13
C TRP A 143 -8.16 15.03 1.37
N GLN A 144 -8.91 13.97 1.71
CA GLN A 144 -9.30 13.63 3.09
C GLN A 144 -8.86 12.22 3.52
N LEU A 145 -7.85 11.65 2.86
CA LEU A 145 -7.42 10.28 3.11
C LEU A 145 -7.04 10.07 4.59
N HIS A 146 -6.43 11.07 5.22
CA HIS A 146 -6.02 11.06 6.63
C HIS A 146 -7.21 11.04 7.62
N LYS A 147 -8.44 11.32 7.17
CA LYS A 147 -9.66 11.24 7.99
C LYS A 147 -10.22 9.81 8.07
N ARG A 148 -9.64 8.87 7.32
CA ARG A 148 -10.07 7.47 7.24
C ARG A 148 -8.92 6.56 7.67
N HIS A 149 -9.26 5.33 8.05
CA HIS A 149 -8.27 4.29 8.29
C HIS A 149 -8.37 3.23 7.19
N THR A 150 -7.21 2.84 6.68
CA THR A 150 -7.06 1.80 5.65
C THR A 150 -6.53 0.54 6.30
N ILE A 151 -7.21 -0.58 6.12
CA ILE A 151 -6.70 -1.89 6.56
C ILE A 151 -5.49 -2.25 5.71
N MET A 152 -4.34 -2.46 6.35
CA MET A 152 -3.08 -2.78 5.65
C MET A 152 -2.38 -4.00 6.24
N LEU A 153 -2.56 -4.29 7.52
CA LEU A 153 -1.89 -5.41 8.19
C LEU A 153 -2.92 -6.48 8.53
N LEU A 154 -2.76 -7.69 7.99
CA LEU A 154 -3.69 -8.81 8.15
C LEU A 154 -3.01 -10.03 8.74
N ARG A 155 -3.64 -10.72 9.68
CA ARG A 155 -3.19 -12.05 10.09
C ARG A 155 -3.51 -13.02 8.97
N ASN A 156 -2.55 -13.82 8.54
CA ASN A 156 -2.85 -14.88 7.59
C ASN A 156 -3.62 -16.00 8.31
N LEU A 157 -4.84 -16.28 7.86
CA LEU A 157 -5.67 -17.37 8.36
C LEU A 157 -5.80 -18.47 7.28
N PRO A 158 -4.96 -19.53 7.34
CA PRO A 158 -5.04 -20.62 6.38
C PRO A 158 -6.44 -21.24 6.33
N GLY A 159 -7.01 -21.32 5.12
CA GLY A 159 -8.36 -21.86 4.89
C GLY A 159 -9.51 -20.87 5.13
N PHE A 160 -9.24 -19.66 5.62
CA PHE A 160 -10.25 -18.61 5.66
C PHE A 160 -10.57 -18.13 4.23
N PRO A 161 -11.87 -18.04 3.85
CA PRO A 161 -12.24 -17.60 2.52
C PRO A 161 -11.79 -16.15 2.29
N TYR A 162 -11.22 -15.88 1.13
CA TYR A 162 -10.85 -14.54 0.70
C TYR A 162 -11.45 -14.22 -0.66
N TYR A 163 -11.88 -12.97 -0.86
CA TYR A 163 -12.37 -12.49 -2.13
C TYR A 163 -12.08 -11.00 -2.30
N TYR A 164 -11.89 -10.61 -3.55
CA TYR A 164 -11.84 -9.23 -4.00
C TYR A 164 -13.09 -8.98 -4.86
N LEU A 165 -13.68 -7.77 -4.79
CA LEU A 165 -14.74 -7.41 -5.73
C LEU A 165 -14.15 -7.36 -7.13
N GLN A 166 -14.89 -7.90 -8.09
CA GLN A 166 -14.52 -7.89 -9.51
C GLN A 166 -14.78 -6.51 -10.11
N HIS A 167 -14.06 -5.51 -9.61
CA HIS A 167 -14.03 -4.17 -10.17
C HIS A 167 -12.70 -3.96 -10.89
N ASP A 168 -12.73 -3.15 -11.94
CA ASP A 168 -11.55 -2.89 -12.76
C ASP A 168 -10.65 -1.81 -12.13
N HIS A 169 -11.23 -0.96 -11.27
CA HIS A 169 -10.58 0.15 -10.58
C HIS A 169 -11.03 0.28 -9.12
N HIS A 170 -10.14 0.84 -8.29
CA HIS A 170 -10.38 1.11 -6.86
C HIS A 170 -10.68 -0.15 -6.05
N VAL A 171 -10.05 -1.26 -6.41
CA VAL A 171 -10.15 -2.50 -5.65
C VAL A 171 -9.42 -2.35 -4.33
N HIS A 172 -10.01 -2.87 -3.25
CA HIS A 172 -9.37 -2.89 -1.94
C HIS A 172 -8.01 -3.59 -2.03
N ARG A 173 -6.99 -3.07 -1.34
CA ARG A 173 -5.65 -3.66 -1.31
C ARG A 173 -5.59 -5.01 -0.60
N VAL A 174 -6.54 -5.26 0.30
CA VAL A 174 -6.67 -6.49 1.08
C VAL A 174 -8.01 -7.18 0.76
N PRO A 175 -8.13 -8.52 0.95
CA PRO A 175 -9.39 -9.20 0.67
C PRO A 175 -10.51 -8.72 1.61
N LEU A 176 -11.70 -8.51 1.06
CA LEU A 176 -12.82 -7.91 1.79
C LEU A 176 -13.35 -8.76 2.93
N SER A 177 -13.24 -10.09 2.82
CA SER A 177 -13.70 -11.02 3.86
C SER A 177 -13.04 -10.78 5.21
N TYR A 178 -11.82 -10.23 5.24
CA TYR A 178 -11.11 -9.91 6.48
C TYR A 178 -11.80 -8.82 7.29
N GLY A 179 -12.63 -7.96 6.66
CA GLY A 179 -13.41 -6.96 7.36
C GLY A 179 -14.46 -7.53 8.33
N ALA A 180 -14.79 -8.83 8.22
CA ALA A 180 -15.68 -9.51 9.15
C ALA A 180 -14.97 -9.99 10.45
N LEU A 181 -13.65 -9.92 10.49
CA LEU A 181 -12.85 -10.36 11.64
C LEU A 181 -12.65 -9.22 12.65
N PRO A 182 -12.28 -9.53 13.92
CA PRO A 182 -11.91 -8.52 14.90
C PRO A 182 -10.70 -7.71 14.44
N GLY A 183 -10.76 -6.39 14.62
CA GLY A 183 -9.69 -5.51 14.17
C GLY A 183 -9.35 -4.37 15.11
N LEU A 184 -8.17 -3.82 14.86
CA LEU A 184 -7.60 -2.70 15.60
C LEU A 184 -7.46 -1.49 14.67
N VAL A 185 -7.93 -0.34 15.14
CA VAL A 185 -7.71 0.95 14.49
C VAL A 185 -6.54 1.62 15.19
N SER A 186 -5.42 1.78 14.47
CA SER A 186 -4.18 2.33 15.01
C SER A 186 -4.11 3.85 14.82
N ASP A 187 -3.44 4.54 15.75
CA ASP A 187 -3.05 5.93 15.60
C ASP A 187 -1.80 6.12 14.72
N ILE A 188 -1.13 5.03 14.35
CA ILE A 188 0.05 5.05 13.49
C ILE A 188 -0.30 5.58 12.10
N ARG A 189 0.61 6.41 11.59
CA ARG A 189 0.45 7.17 10.36
C ARG A 189 1.34 6.64 9.24
N VAL A 190 0.81 6.72 8.01
CA VAL A 190 1.49 6.33 6.77
C VAL A 190 1.63 7.56 5.88
N LYS A 191 2.84 7.78 5.38
CA LYS A 191 3.14 8.80 4.37
C LYS A 191 2.82 8.19 3.00
N HIS A 192 1.87 8.77 2.28
CA HIS A 192 1.58 8.41 0.90
C HIS A 192 2.26 9.43 -0.02
N LEU A 193 3.39 9.04 -0.59
CA LEU A 193 4.29 9.86 -1.38
C LEU A 193 3.87 9.96 -2.85
N GLY A 194 2.76 9.31 -3.23
CA GLY A 194 2.24 9.29 -4.59
C GLY A 194 1.93 10.66 -5.22
N TRP A 195 1.95 11.72 -4.43
CA TRP A 195 1.75 13.12 -4.83
C TRP A 195 2.90 14.06 -4.45
N ALA A 196 3.98 13.52 -3.87
CA ALA A 196 5.14 14.26 -3.37
C ALA A 196 6.11 14.70 -4.49
N GLY A 197 5.74 14.48 -5.76
CA GLY A 197 6.53 14.81 -6.93
C GLY A 197 6.35 16.25 -7.46
N SER A 198 7.08 16.53 -8.53
CA SER A 198 7.02 17.76 -9.32
C SER A 198 5.60 18.09 -9.80
N LYS A 199 5.42 19.32 -10.28
CA LYS A 199 4.14 19.74 -10.89
C LYS A 199 3.89 18.96 -12.18
N GLU A 200 4.95 18.66 -12.92
CA GLU A 200 4.94 17.92 -14.17
C GLU A 200 4.48 16.46 -13.96
N GLU A 201 4.97 15.79 -12.92
CA GLU A 201 4.53 14.43 -12.56
C GLU A 201 3.05 14.41 -12.16
N ARG A 202 2.61 15.38 -11.35
CA ARG A 202 1.18 15.52 -10.99
C ARG A 202 0.32 15.77 -12.22
N ARG A 203 0.79 16.58 -13.18
CA ARG A 203 0.10 16.77 -14.47
C ARG A 203 0.01 15.47 -15.27
N ARG A 204 1.10 14.70 -15.38
CA ARG A 204 1.06 13.38 -16.05
C ARG A 204 0.06 12.43 -15.39
N LYS A 205 -0.01 12.45 -14.06
CA LYS A 205 -0.98 11.64 -13.28
C LYS A 205 -2.42 12.10 -13.53
N TYR A 206 -2.66 13.41 -13.59
CA TYR A 206 -3.95 14.00 -14.00
C TYR A 206 -4.37 13.55 -15.40
N GLU A 207 -3.52 13.69 -16.41
CA GLU A 207 -3.85 13.30 -17.79
C GLU A 207 -4.15 11.80 -17.89
N ARG A 208 -3.40 10.97 -17.15
CA ARG A 208 -3.67 9.54 -17.05
C ARG A 208 -5.05 9.25 -16.47
N TYR A 209 -5.45 9.92 -15.39
CA TYR A 209 -6.80 9.75 -14.83
C TYR A 209 -7.89 10.21 -15.81
N LYS A 210 -7.72 11.34 -16.50
CA LYS A 210 -8.68 11.81 -17.51
C LYS A 210 -8.76 10.90 -18.73
N GLN A 211 -7.67 10.22 -19.10
CA GLN A 211 -7.69 9.22 -20.17
C GLN A 211 -8.39 7.92 -19.72
N MET A 212 -8.18 7.49 -18.47
CA MET A 212 -8.72 6.25 -17.92
C MET A 212 -10.20 6.36 -17.58
N ASP A 213 -10.57 7.46 -16.95
CA ASP A 213 -11.90 7.72 -16.42
C ASP A 213 -12.38 9.10 -16.87
N PRO A 214 -12.60 9.29 -18.20
CA PRO A 214 -12.93 10.60 -18.76
C PRO A 214 -14.24 11.17 -18.21
N GLU A 215 -15.18 10.29 -17.86
CA GLU A 215 -16.50 10.60 -17.30
C GLU A 215 -16.50 10.62 -15.77
N GLY A 216 -15.46 10.11 -15.10
CA GLY A 216 -15.37 10.14 -13.64
C GLY A 216 -16.28 9.10 -12.97
N VAL A 217 -16.52 7.98 -13.65
CA VAL A 217 -17.38 6.88 -13.21
C VAL A 217 -16.80 6.17 -11.98
N TRP A 218 -15.47 6.09 -11.90
CA TRP A 218 -14.76 5.36 -10.86
C TRP A 218 -14.24 6.27 -9.77
N GLY A 219 -13.85 7.50 -10.13
CA GLY A 219 -13.43 8.53 -9.18
C GLY A 219 -14.37 9.73 -9.11
N SER A 220 -13.79 10.92 -9.08
CA SER A 220 -14.52 12.19 -9.02
C SER A 220 -13.85 13.21 -9.92
N GLN A 221 -14.62 13.78 -10.86
CA GLN A 221 -14.14 14.85 -11.74
C GLN A 221 -13.58 16.03 -10.94
N ALA A 222 -14.29 16.47 -9.90
CA ALA A 222 -13.85 17.55 -9.04
C ALA A 222 -12.51 17.22 -8.35
N GLN A 223 -12.35 15.99 -7.85
CA GLN A 223 -11.06 15.55 -7.31
C GLN A 223 -9.97 15.56 -8.39
N TYR A 224 -10.23 15.05 -9.58
CA TYR A 224 -9.25 15.03 -10.67
C TYR A 224 -8.82 16.44 -11.07
N GLU A 225 -9.76 17.35 -11.27
CA GLU A 225 -9.49 18.76 -11.56
C GLU A 225 -8.66 19.42 -10.45
N SER A 226 -8.96 19.09 -9.19
CA SER A 226 -8.22 19.61 -8.04
C SER A 226 -6.74 19.20 -8.05
N ILE A 227 -6.32 18.16 -8.80
CA ILE A 227 -4.90 17.78 -8.92
C ILE A 227 -4.05 18.95 -9.44
N LEU A 228 -4.63 19.78 -10.31
CA LEU A 228 -3.96 20.91 -10.94
C LEU A 228 -4.16 22.24 -10.19
N ASP A 229 -4.77 22.21 -9.01
CA ASP A 229 -4.95 23.38 -8.16
C ASP A 229 -3.60 24.09 -7.94
N ALA A 230 -3.61 25.41 -8.19
CA ALA A 230 -2.45 26.27 -8.06
C ALA A 230 -2.13 26.62 -6.59
N ALA A 231 -3.12 26.55 -5.69
CA ALA A 231 -3.00 26.93 -4.30
C ALA A 231 -3.72 25.95 -3.35
N PRO A 232 -3.33 24.66 -3.36
CA PRO A 232 -3.93 23.66 -2.48
C PRO A 232 -3.62 23.98 -1.01
N HIS A 233 -4.53 23.62 -0.11
CA HIS A 233 -4.27 23.76 1.31
C HIS A 233 -3.32 22.65 1.79
N LEU A 234 -2.16 23.08 2.29
CA LEU A 234 -1.07 22.19 2.70
C LEU A 234 -0.80 22.32 4.19
N VAL A 235 -0.72 21.18 4.87
CA VAL A 235 -0.44 21.10 6.30
C VAL A 235 0.95 20.51 6.50
N LYS A 236 1.78 21.18 7.32
CA LYS A 236 3.14 20.73 7.60
C LYS A 236 3.13 19.41 8.34
N TRP A 237 3.84 18.41 7.82
CA TRP A 237 4.07 17.15 8.49
C TRP A 237 4.95 17.36 9.72
N LYS A 238 4.53 16.80 10.86
CA LYS A 238 5.32 16.73 12.08
C LYS A 238 5.45 15.27 12.47
N GLU A 239 6.68 14.77 12.42
CA GLU A 239 6.96 13.47 13.04
C GLU A 239 6.62 13.55 14.53
N GLU A 240 5.98 12.50 15.02
CA GLU A 240 5.80 12.35 16.45
C GLU A 240 7.12 11.77 16.96
N GLU A 241 7.96 12.65 17.51
CA GLU A 241 9.08 12.23 18.34
C GLU A 241 8.49 11.58 19.58
N SER A 242 8.47 10.25 19.60
CA SER A 242 8.16 9.46 20.80
C SER A 242 9.38 9.32 21.68
#